data_AF-A0A9W7AVJ0-F1
#
_entry.id   AF-A0A9W7AVJ0-F1
#
_cell.length_a   1.000
_cell.length_b   1.000
_cell.length_c   1.000
_cell.angle_alpha   90.00
_cell.angle_beta   90.00
_cell.angle_gamma   90.00
#
_symmetry.space_group_name_H-M   'P 1'
#
loop_
_entity.id
_entity.type
_entity.pdbx_description
1 polymer ?
#
loop_
_entity_poly.entity_id
_entity_poly.type
_entity_poly.pdbx_seq_one_letter_code
_entity_poly.pdbx_strand_id
1 'polypeptide(L)'
;MLSLLLFLPLLSALSSVPCQTPEACIGGDPSSLHLIQPLDSSSQHLMLAVTGSGAGEAFSIRYLERDEEGNVEWIMGPDSYLKPTWSSSYLKNGNLAFWAPEFVPSEEEPESSGKMYYSISGGGINPSVDSISEFCIGLAYGTVHSLQNITWSDAGSPVICVSSEQANVGAPHAIDPSVVKSGERLYLTFGSWSDYGDGENQGARGGGVWMNELDPLTGMLKESVLEECGDDFPNCFNDEHFISAANHRGYNADEGYVDGNSIEASYIYHHETSGEYFMFVNWFYCCRGVDSTYQIMVGKSDKVEGPYYDKNGVSLVDTVADTQ
;
A
#
# COMPACT_ATOMS: atom_id res chain seq x y z
N MET A 1 -53.23 -24.24 1.70
CA MET A 1 -52.90 -23.42 0.50
C MET A 1 -53.30 -21.99 0.79
N LEU A 2 -52.32 -21.07 0.76
CA LEU A 2 -52.41 -19.61 0.59
C LEU A 2 -53.29 -18.80 1.56
N SER A 3 -52.94 -17.60 1.98
CA SER A 3 -51.71 -16.83 1.93
C SER A 3 -51.92 -15.67 2.91
N LEU A 4 -50.86 -15.31 3.63
CA LEU A 4 -50.84 -14.29 4.67
C LEU A 4 -51.09 -12.89 4.07
N LEU A 5 -51.96 -12.13 4.73
CA LEU A 5 -52.30 -10.75 4.41
C LEU A 5 -51.25 -9.76 4.95
N LEU A 6 -50.93 -8.78 4.10
CA LEU A 6 -50.69 -7.36 4.40
C LEU A 6 -49.39 -6.93 5.10
N PHE A 7 -48.48 -6.42 4.27
CA PHE A 7 -47.82 -5.10 4.37
C PHE A 7 -47.50 -4.58 5.78
N LEU A 8 -46.27 -4.85 6.24
CA LEU A 8 -45.53 -3.89 7.06
C LEU A 8 -44.73 -2.95 6.13
N PRO A 9 -44.67 -1.65 6.43
CA PRO A 9 -43.99 -0.68 5.59
C PRO A 9 -42.47 -0.84 5.69
N LEU A 10 -41.80 -0.52 4.58
CA LEU A 10 -40.39 -0.15 4.51
C LEU A 10 -39.99 0.66 5.76
N LEU A 11 -39.23 0.06 6.66
CA LEU A 11 -38.41 0.78 7.64
C LEU A 11 -37.26 -0.12 8.11
N SER A 12 -36.52 -0.64 7.15
CA SER A 12 -35.09 -0.90 7.31
C SER A 12 -34.39 0.03 6.33
N ALA A 13 -34.58 1.33 6.56
CA ALA A 13 -33.65 2.32 6.05
C ALA A 13 -32.27 1.89 6.58
N LEU A 14 -31.30 1.91 5.68
CA LEU A 14 -29.88 1.73 5.93
C LEU A 14 -29.53 2.20 7.34
N SER A 15 -28.90 1.32 8.12
CA SER A 15 -28.21 1.75 9.34
C SER A 15 -26.96 2.54 8.95
N SER A 16 -27.12 3.69 8.29
CA SER A 16 -26.11 4.74 8.28
C SER A 16 -26.22 5.43 9.63
N VAL A 17 -25.59 4.83 10.65
CA VAL A 17 -25.29 5.59 11.85
C VAL A 17 -24.20 6.60 11.42
N PRO A 18 -24.49 7.91 11.36
CA PRO A 18 -23.45 8.91 11.13
C PRO A 18 -22.41 8.72 12.22
N CYS A 19 -21.20 8.44 11.80
CA CYS A 19 -20.18 7.93 12.67
C CYS A 19 -19.56 9.10 13.45
N GLN A 20 -19.60 9.03 14.79
CA GLN A 20 -19.54 10.21 15.67
C GLN A 20 -18.14 10.84 15.83
N THR A 21 -17.06 10.12 15.49
CA THR A 21 -15.67 10.63 15.56
C THR A 21 -14.79 10.06 14.45
N PRO A 22 -13.84 10.83 13.86
CA PRO A 22 -12.97 10.33 12.79
C PRO A 22 -12.23 9.03 13.11
N GLU A 23 -11.76 8.85 14.35
CA GLU A 23 -11.08 7.60 14.75
C GLU A 23 -12.00 6.37 14.74
N ALA A 24 -13.29 6.55 15.05
CA ALA A 24 -14.28 5.48 15.01
C ALA A 24 -14.69 5.11 13.57
N CYS A 25 -14.47 6.02 12.61
CA CYS A 25 -14.98 5.89 11.25
C CYS A 25 -13.92 5.44 10.26
N ILE A 26 -12.65 5.85 10.44
CA ILE A 26 -11.59 5.42 9.53
C ILE A 26 -11.27 3.95 9.81
N GLY A 27 -10.86 3.61 11.03
CA GLY A 27 -10.57 2.23 11.47
C GLY A 27 -9.45 1.56 10.67
N GLY A 28 -8.38 1.11 11.33
CA GLY A 28 -7.21 0.53 10.66
C GLY A 28 -6.27 1.59 10.07
N ASP A 29 -5.15 1.13 9.49
CA ASP A 29 -4.11 1.99 8.91
C ASP A 29 -4.52 2.48 7.50
N PRO A 30 -4.74 3.79 7.28
CA PRO A 30 -5.05 4.35 5.98
C PRO A 30 -3.79 4.49 5.13
N SER A 31 -3.83 3.98 3.91
CA SER A 31 -2.68 3.95 3.00
C SER A 31 -2.86 4.87 1.80
N SER A 32 -4.08 5.00 1.29
CA SER A 32 -4.35 5.83 0.11
C SER A 32 -5.70 6.56 0.19
N LEU A 33 -5.64 7.88 -0.03
CA LEU A 33 -6.81 8.76 -0.17
C LEU A 33 -6.89 9.24 -1.62
N HIS A 34 -7.96 8.85 -2.32
CA HIS A 34 -8.15 9.17 -3.73
C HIS A 34 -9.53 9.76 -3.98
N LEU A 35 -9.63 10.74 -4.88
CA LEU A 35 -10.93 11.24 -5.33
C LEU A 35 -11.56 10.20 -6.26
N ILE A 36 -12.75 9.70 -5.92
CA ILE A 36 -13.55 8.90 -6.84
C ILE A 36 -14.73 9.74 -7.29
N GLN A 37 -14.79 10.04 -8.57
CA GLN A 37 -16.01 10.58 -9.14
C GLN A 37 -17.08 9.47 -9.13
N PRO A 38 -18.25 9.68 -8.52
CA PRO A 38 -19.35 8.75 -8.66
C PRO A 38 -19.84 8.71 -10.11
N LEU A 39 -20.51 7.62 -10.45
CA LEU A 39 -21.18 7.39 -11.73
C LEU A 39 -22.32 8.39 -12.01
N ASP A 40 -22.80 9.13 -11.00
CA ASP A 40 -23.70 10.27 -11.19
C ASP A 40 -22.96 11.60 -10.99
N SER A 41 -23.19 12.55 -11.89
CA SER A 41 -22.44 13.80 -12.00
C SER A 41 -22.73 14.84 -10.90
N SER A 42 -23.44 14.47 -9.83
CA SER A 42 -23.96 15.44 -8.83
C SER A 42 -23.20 15.48 -7.52
N SER A 43 -22.37 14.49 -7.22
CA SER A 43 -21.71 14.35 -5.93
C SER A 43 -20.22 14.12 -6.17
N GLN A 44 -19.30 14.71 -5.39
CA GLN A 44 -17.88 14.33 -5.45
C GLN A 44 -17.52 13.64 -4.15
N HIS A 45 -17.20 12.35 -4.22
CA HIS A 45 -16.81 11.56 -3.05
C HIS A 45 -15.30 11.38 -3.05
N LEU A 46 -14.64 11.51 -1.90
CA LEU A 46 -13.28 10.97 -1.77
C LEU A 46 -13.40 9.54 -1.26
N MET A 47 -12.75 8.58 -1.92
CA MET A 47 -12.62 7.23 -1.41
C MET A 47 -11.29 7.10 -0.65
N LEU A 48 -11.37 6.47 0.50
CA LEU A 48 -10.22 6.02 1.26
C LEU A 48 -10.27 4.49 1.32
N ALA A 49 -9.20 3.84 0.87
CA ALA A 49 -8.99 2.43 1.12
C ALA A 49 -8.10 2.28 2.35
N VAL A 50 -8.52 1.43 3.29
CA VAL A 50 -7.81 1.20 4.55
C VAL A 50 -7.54 -0.28 4.75
N THR A 51 -6.52 -0.55 5.55
CA THR A 51 -6.16 -1.89 6.01
C THR A 51 -7.39 -2.66 6.50
N GLY A 52 -7.58 -3.87 5.98
CA GLY A 52 -8.73 -4.71 6.31
C GLY A 52 -8.61 -5.40 7.66
N SER A 53 -9.76 -5.87 8.16
CA SER A 53 -9.86 -6.58 9.44
C SER A 53 -9.23 -7.98 9.44
N GLY A 54 -8.96 -8.55 8.25
CA GLY A 54 -8.51 -9.94 8.08
C GLY A 54 -9.55 -10.99 8.48
N ALA A 55 -10.78 -10.58 8.83
CA ALA A 55 -11.88 -11.44 9.30
C ALA A 55 -12.85 -11.82 8.17
N GLY A 56 -12.33 -12.06 6.96
CA GLY A 56 -13.10 -12.35 5.75
C GLY A 56 -13.08 -11.24 4.70
N GLU A 57 -12.43 -10.11 5.00
CA GLU A 57 -12.36 -8.91 4.15
C GLU A 57 -10.89 -8.58 3.90
N ALA A 58 -10.56 -8.18 2.67
CA ALA A 58 -9.20 -7.82 2.29
C ALA A 58 -8.88 -6.36 2.68
N PHE A 59 -9.76 -5.43 2.34
CA PHE A 59 -9.59 -4.01 2.66
C PHE A 59 -10.95 -3.37 2.87
N SER A 60 -10.99 -2.37 3.75
CA SER A 60 -12.22 -1.64 4.03
C SER A 60 -12.25 -0.35 3.22
N ILE A 61 -13.43 0.04 2.75
CA ILE A 61 -13.63 1.27 1.98
C ILE A 61 -14.35 2.30 2.85
N ARG A 62 -13.92 3.56 2.76
CA ARG A 62 -14.60 4.72 3.35
C ARG A 62 -14.82 5.77 2.27
N TYR A 63 -15.93 6.48 2.38
CA TYR A 63 -16.22 7.65 1.56
C TYR A 63 -16.24 8.90 2.42
N LEU A 64 -15.66 9.97 1.90
CA LEU A 64 -15.84 11.32 2.42
C LEU A 64 -16.86 12.04 1.54
N GLU A 65 -18.02 12.32 2.10
CA GLU A 65 -19.03 13.17 1.48
C GLU A 65 -18.90 14.61 1.97
N ARG A 66 -19.17 15.56 1.08
CA ARG A 66 -19.32 16.97 1.41
C ARG A 66 -20.72 17.41 1.00
N ASP A 67 -21.51 17.92 1.95
CA ASP A 67 -22.85 18.44 1.67
C ASP A 67 -22.79 19.84 1.01
N GLU A 68 -23.96 20.36 0.61
CA GLU A 68 -24.09 21.67 -0.06
C GLU A 68 -23.64 22.83 0.85
N GLU A 69 -23.72 22.65 2.16
CA GLU A 69 -23.26 23.59 3.19
C GLU A 69 -21.76 23.48 3.50
N GLY A 70 -21.07 22.48 2.94
CA GLY A 70 -19.64 22.24 3.11
C GLY A 70 -19.26 21.44 4.35
N ASN A 71 -20.23 20.86 5.08
CA ASN A 71 -19.94 19.88 6.13
C ASN A 71 -19.43 18.59 5.52
N VAL A 72 -18.66 17.85 6.31
CA VAL A 72 -17.95 16.65 5.86
C VAL A 72 -18.37 15.46 6.69
N GLU A 73 -18.78 14.38 6.04
CA GLU A 73 -19.21 13.14 6.68
C GLU A 73 -18.45 11.92 6.13
N TRP A 74 -18.04 11.03 7.02
CA TRP A 74 -17.46 9.73 6.66
C TRP A 74 -18.55 8.67 6.58
N ILE A 75 -18.59 7.98 5.45
CA ILE A 75 -19.55 6.90 5.17
C ILE A 75 -18.80 5.60 4.97
N MET A 76 -19.30 4.55 5.59
CA MET A 76 -18.79 3.20 5.40
C MET A 76 -19.11 2.72 3.99
N GLY A 77 -18.09 2.31 3.26
CA GLY A 77 -18.25 1.58 2.00
C GLY A 77 -18.42 0.09 2.22
N PRO A 78 -18.67 -0.67 1.14
CA PRO A 78 -18.79 -2.12 1.22
C PRO A 78 -17.44 -2.74 1.56
N ASP A 79 -17.48 -3.81 2.34
CA ASP A 79 -16.28 -4.59 2.62
C ASP A 79 -15.81 -5.29 1.35
N SER A 80 -14.51 -5.22 1.07
CA SER A 80 -13.96 -5.96 -0.08
C SER A 80 -13.77 -7.42 0.30
N TYR A 81 -14.56 -8.28 -0.33
CA TYR A 81 -14.32 -9.71 -0.25
C TYR A 81 -13.35 -10.11 -1.37
N LEU A 82 -12.07 -10.30 -1.02
CA LEU A 82 -11.05 -10.79 -1.93
C LEU A 82 -10.23 -11.87 -1.24
N LYS A 83 -10.16 -13.06 -1.85
CA LYS A 83 -9.28 -14.13 -1.41
C LYS A 83 -8.47 -14.64 -2.61
N PRO A 84 -7.26 -14.11 -2.86
CA PRO A 84 -6.42 -14.56 -3.96
C PRO A 84 -6.12 -16.05 -3.82
N THR A 85 -6.35 -16.83 -4.87
CA THR A 85 -6.10 -18.28 -4.85
C THR A 85 -4.60 -18.59 -4.78
N TRP A 86 -3.79 -17.72 -5.39
CA TRP A 86 -2.33 -17.82 -5.39
C TRP A 86 -1.72 -17.71 -3.99
N SER A 87 -2.37 -17.02 -3.04
CA SER A 87 -1.81 -16.78 -1.70
C SER A 87 -1.41 -18.07 -0.98
N SER A 88 -2.21 -19.13 -1.10
CA SER A 88 -1.89 -20.44 -0.50
C SER A 88 -0.64 -21.13 -1.05
N SER A 89 -0.16 -20.71 -2.22
CA SER A 89 1.06 -21.23 -2.85
C SER A 89 2.32 -20.54 -2.33
N TYR A 90 2.19 -19.29 -1.87
CA TYR A 90 3.33 -18.43 -1.51
C TYR A 90 3.29 -17.89 -0.09
N LEU A 91 2.21 -18.13 0.66
CA LEU A 91 2.05 -17.72 2.04
C LEU A 91 1.68 -18.95 2.86
N LYS A 92 2.63 -19.43 3.67
CA LYS A 92 2.53 -20.75 4.31
C LYS A 92 1.50 -20.84 5.45
N ASN A 93 1.02 -19.72 6.00
CA ASN A 93 -0.06 -19.75 6.99
C ASN A 93 -1.39 -19.25 6.40
N GLY A 94 -2.46 -19.96 6.71
CA GLY A 94 -3.80 -19.70 6.15
C GLY A 94 -4.52 -18.47 6.71
N ASN A 95 -3.96 -17.78 7.71
CA ASN A 95 -4.50 -16.53 8.25
C ASN A 95 -3.86 -15.35 7.51
N LEU A 96 -4.53 -14.92 6.45
CA LEU A 96 -4.05 -13.83 5.60
C LEU A 96 -4.38 -12.49 6.26
N ALA A 97 -3.37 -11.66 6.43
CA ALA A 97 -3.53 -10.27 6.82
C ALA A 97 -3.32 -9.39 5.59
N PHE A 98 -4.23 -8.45 5.36
CA PHE A 98 -4.18 -7.54 4.22
C PHE A 98 -3.98 -6.12 4.70
N TRP A 99 -2.97 -5.43 4.17
CA TRP A 99 -2.53 -4.13 4.64
C TRP A 99 -2.31 -3.15 3.50
N ALA A 100 -2.32 -1.87 3.88
CA ALA A 100 -1.87 -0.75 3.07
C ALA A 100 -2.31 -0.79 1.59
N PRO A 101 -3.63 -0.85 1.29
CA PRO A 101 -4.11 -0.79 -0.10
C PRO A 101 -3.84 0.55 -0.82
N GLU A 102 -3.44 0.47 -2.08
CA GLU A 102 -3.34 1.60 -3.01
C GLU A 102 -4.33 1.45 -4.16
N PHE A 103 -5.22 2.44 -4.32
CA PHE A 103 -6.18 2.47 -5.43
C PHE A 103 -5.74 3.39 -6.56
N VAL A 104 -5.60 2.85 -7.76
CA VAL A 104 -5.32 3.59 -8.99
C VAL A 104 -6.58 3.60 -9.86
N PRO A 105 -7.27 4.76 -10.02
CA PRO A 105 -8.47 4.84 -10.85
C PRO A 105 -8.15 4.60 -12.33
N SER A 106 -9.13 4.06 -13.05
CA SER A 106 -9.10 3.88 -14.51
C SER A 106 -9.29 5.22 -15.20
N GLU A 107 -8.48 5.49 -16.22
CA GLU A 107 -8.71 6.58 -17.16
C GLU A 107 -9.66 6.18 -18.30
N GLU A 108 -10.00 4.90 -18.40
CA GLU A 108 -10.96 4.36 -19.37
C GLU A 108 -12.37 4.27 -18.75
N GLU A 109 -13.38 4.58 -19.57
CA GLU A 109 -14.80 4.54 -19.20
C GLU A 109 -15.31 3.11 -18.91
N PRO A 110 -16.06 2.90 -17.81
CA PRO A 110 -16.42 3.90 -16.81
C PRO A 110 -15.23 4.25 -15.92
N GLU A 111 -14.97 5.57 -15.77
CA GLU A 111 -13.90 6.14 -14.92
C GLU A 111 -13.97 5.67 -13.45
N SER A 112 -15.09 5.05 -13.07
CA SER A 112 -15.30 4.47 -11.74
C SER A 112 -14.60 3.12 -11.53
N SER A 113 -14.00 2.47 -12.53
CA SER A 113 -13.24 1.22 -12.34
C SER A 113 -11.77 1.51 -12.01
N GLY A 114 -10.99 0.53 -11.56
CA GLY A 114 -9.57 0.77 -11.25
C GLY A 114 -8.78 -0.46 -10.81
N LYS A 115 -7.53 -0.22 -10.43
CA LYS A 115 -6.57 -1.21 -9.93
C LYS A 115 -6.36 -0.98 -8.44
N MET A 116 -6.47 -2.03 -7.64
CA MET A 116 -6.16 -2.01 -6.21
C MET A 116 -4.94 -2.87 -5.96
N TYR A 117 -3.83 -2.23 -5.60
CA TYR A 117 -2.68 -2.92 -5.06
C TYR A 117 -2.88 -3.10 -3.57
N TYR A 118 -2.46 -4.23 -3.03
CA TYR A 118 -2.63 -4.53 -1.61
C TYR A 118 -1.46 -5.34 -1.10
N SER A 119 -1.08 -5.10 0.15
CA SER A 119 -0.11 -5.94 0.84
C SER A 119 -0.82 -7.16 1.41
N ILE A 120 -0.19 -8.32 1.36
CA ILE A 120 -0.67 -9.52 2.02
C ILE A 120 0.48 -10.22 2.73
N SER A 121 0.21 -10.66 3.95
CA SER A 121 1.18 -11.39 4.78
C SER A 121 0.58 -12.68 5.31
N GLY A 122 1.40 -13.74 5.28
CA GLY A 122 1.11 -15.02 5.90
C GLY A 122 1.40 -15.05 7.41
N GLY A 123 1.83 -13.96 8.04
CA GLY A 123 2.12 -13.94 9.46
C GLY A 123 2.52 -12.54 9.86
N GLY A 124 1.80 -11.95 10.81
CA GLY A 124 2.00 -10.56 11.23
C GLY A 124 3.47 -10.21 11.49
N ILE A 125 3.78 -8.91 11.55
CA ILE A 125 5.15 -8.42 11.77
C ILE A 125 5.58 -8.82 13.19
N ASN A 126 6.27 -9.96 13.34
CA ASN A 126 6.92 -10.33 14.59
C ASN A 126 8.43 -10.49 14.35
N PRO A 127 9.23 -9.47 14.71
CA PRO A 127 10.68 -9.49 14.49
C PRO A 127 11.43 -10.52 15.34
N SER A 128 10.75 -11.27 16.21
CA SER A 128 11.38 -12.15 17.21
C SER A 128 11.14 -13.65 17.01
N VAL A 129 10.41 -14.08 15.97
CA VAL A 129 10.08 -15.51 15.79
C VAL A 129 10.00 -15.91 14.32
N ASP A 130 10.97 -16.73 13.90
CA ASP A 130 10.98 -17.65 12.75
C ASP A 130 10.56 -17.11 11.37
N SER A 131 11.57 -16.66 10.60
CA SER A 131 11.96 -17.10 9.24
C SER A 131 10.92 -17.51 8.16
N ILE A 132 9.64 -17.16 8.26
CA ILE A 132 8.59 -17.60 7.30
C ILE A 132 7.54 -16.52 7.00
N SER A 133 7.79 -15.24 7.32
CA SER A 133 6.91 -14.17 6.85
C SER A 133 7.30 -13.81 5.42
N GLU A 134 6.72 -14.55 4.47
CA GLU A 134 6.64 -14.14 3.07
C GLU A 134 5.64 -12.97 3.00
N PHE A 135 6.09 -11.85 2.45
CA PHE A 135 5.25 -10.68 2.17
C PHE A 135 5.06 -10.58 0.67
N CYS A 136 3.86 -10.27 0.23
CA CYS A 136 3.56 -10.10 -1.17
C CYS A 136 2.69 -8.87 -1.40
N ILE A 137 2.87 -8.26 -2.57
CA ILE A 137 1.95 -7.29 -3.12
C ILE A 137 1.09 -8.02 -4.14
N GLY A 138 -0.23 -7.96 -3.95
CA GLY A 138 -1.20 -8.43 -4.92
C GLY A 138 -1.82 -7.27 -5.70
N LEU A 139 -2.52 -7.62 -6.78
CA LEU A 139 -3.31 -6.69 -7.59
C LEU A 139 -4.72 -7.25 -7.78
N ALA A 140 -5.72 -6.40 -7.59
CA ALA A 140 -7.11 -6.68 -7.95
C ALA A 140 -7.67 -5.59 -8.87
N TYR A 141 -8.57 -5.99 -9.75
CA TYR A 141 -9.32 -5.08 -10.61
C TYR A 141 -10.69 -4.84 -10.00
N GLY A 142 -11.00 -3.57 -9.76
CA GLY A 142 -12.28 -3.12 -9.24
C GLY A 142 -13.19 -2.67 -10.37
N THR A 143 -14.42 -3.17 -10.38
CA THR A 143 -15.52 -2.62 -11.19
C THR A 143 -16.55 -2.03 -10.26
N VAL A 144 -16.70 -0.71 -10.30
CA VAL A 144 -17.70 0.01 -9.50
C VAL A 144 -19.03 -0.01 -10.25
N HIS A 145 -20.04 -0.63 -9.64
CA HIS A 145 -21.43 -0.60 -10.12
C HIS A 145 -22.23 0.50 -9.41
N SER A 146 -21.90 0.76 -8.14
CA SER A 146 -22.33 1.91 -7.34
C SER A 146 -21.37 2.08 -6.16
N LEU A 147 -21.46 3.19 -5.42
CA LEU A 147 -20.64 3.42 -4.22
C LEU A 147 -20.78 2.30 -3.17
N GLN A 148 -21.93 1.63 -3.12
CA GLN A 148 -22.17 0.53 -2.17
C GLN A 148 -22.01 -0.85 -2.82
N ASN A 149 -21.59 -0.92 -4.09
CA ASN A 149 -21.45 -2.16 -4.83
C ASN A 149 -20.24 -2.11 -5.77
N ILE A 150 -19.10 -2.57 -5.25
CA ILE A 150 -17.85 -2.71 -5.99
C ILE A 150 -17.53 -4.20 -6.06
N THR A 151 -17.29 -4.71 -7.27
CA THR A 151 -16.82 -6.09 -7.46
C THR A 151 -15.32 -6.09 -7.70
N TRP A 152 -14.61 -6.94 -6.95
CA TRP A 152 -13.16 -7.12 -7.07
C TRP A 152 -12.84 -8.45 -7.71
N SER A 153 -11.96 -8.45 -8.71
CA SER A 153 -11.37 -9.65 -9.30
C SER A 153 -9.86 -9.61 -9.11
N ASP A 154 -9.30 -10.65 -8.49
CA ASP A 154 -7.85 -10.79 -8.35
C ASP A 154 -7.16 -10.94 -9.72
N ALA A 155 -5.91 -10.48 -9.83
CA ALA A 155 -5.09 -10.64 -11.03
C ALA A 155 -4.67 -12.09 -11.30
N GLY A 156 -4.82 -12.98 -10.33
CA GLY A 156 -4.50 -14.41 -10.45
C GLY A 156 -3.05 -14.75 -10.08
N SER A 157 -2.21 -13.76 -9.86
CA SER A 157 -0.83 -13.89 -9.36
C SER A 157 -0.46 -12.67 -8.51
N PRO A 158 0.54 -12.78 -7.62
CA PRO A 158 1.13 -11.60 -6.99
C PRO A 158 1.81 -10.72 -8.03
N VAL A 159 1.96 -9.43 -7.71
CA VAL A 159 2.84 -8.51 -8.44
C VAL A 159 4.29 -8.84 -8.10
N ILE A 160 4.59 -8.94 -6.81
CA ILE A 160 5.91 -9.32 -6.28
C ILE A 160 5.74 -9.94 -4.89
N CYS A 161 6.61 -10.87 -4.55
CA CYS A 161 6.83 -11.29 -3.17
C CYS A 161 8.30 -11.07 -2.80
N VAL A 162 8.56 -10.93 -1.51
CA VAL A 162 9.91 -11.03 -0.97
C VAL A 162 9.90 -12.12 0.09
N SER A 163 10.76 -13.12 -0.10
CA SER A 163 10.94 -14.21 0.85
C SER A 163 11.74 -13.73 2.06
N SER A 164 11.61 -14.45 3.18
CA SER A 164 12.46 -14.17 4.33
C SER A 164 13.96 -14.37 4.03
N GLU A 165 14.32 -15.27 3.10
CA GLU A 165 15.71 -15.46 2.66
C GLU A 165 16.25 -14.20 1.97
N GLN A 166 15.47 -13.60 1.08
CA GLN A 166 15.83 -12.35 0.43
C GLN A 166 15.88 -11.18 1.41
N ALA A 167 14.91 -11.10 2.35
CA ALA A 167 14.90 -10.07 3.37
C ALA A 167 16.15 -10.14 4.26
N ASN A 168 16.60 -11.35 4.63
CA ASN A 168 17.81 -11.58 5.44
C ASN A 168 19.12 -11.19 4.75
N VAL A 169 19.10 -10.94 3.43
CA VAL A 169 20.27 -10.45 2.68
C VAL A 169 20.05 -9.02 2.17
N GLY A 170 19.10 -8.31 2.77
CA GLY A 170 18.87 -6.88 2.55
C GLY A 170 17.82 -6.53 1.49
N ALA A 171 16.91 -7.44 1.11
CA ALA A 171 15.71 -7.06 0.37
C ALA A 171 14.66 -6.42 1.31
N PRO A 172 13.84 -5.46 0.83
CA PRO A 172 12.76 -4.88 1.65
C PRO A 172 11.61 -5.88 1.85
N HIS A 173 10.75 -5.71 2.85
CA HIS A 173 9.48 -6.44 2.84
C HIS A 173 8.59 -5.93 1.69
N ALA A 174 8.00 -6.84 0.92
CA ALA A 174 7.06 -6.50 -0.15
C ALA A 174 5.67 -6.14 0.40
N ILE A 175 5.58 -4.97 1.03
CA ILE A 175 4.35 -4.33 1.49
C ILE A 175 4.38 -2.83 1.18
N ASP A 176 3.30 -2.13 1.52
CA ASP A 176 3.09 -0.70 1.34
C ASP A 176 3.23 -0.24 -0.12
N PRO A 177 2.47 -0.84 -1.05
CA PRO A 177 2.47 -0.40 -2.44
C PRO A 177 1.97 1.04 -2.54
N SER A 178 2.61 1.82 -3.39
CA SER A 178 2.09 3.09 -3.92
C SER A 178 2.43 3.20 -5.39
N VAL A 179 1.56 3.80 -6.19
CA VAL A 179 1.73 3.85 -7.64
C VAL A 179 1.68 5.28 -8.14
N VAL A 180 2.66 5.63 -8.98
CA VAL A 180 2.74 6.94 -9.62
C VAL A 180 2.84 6.81 -11.13
N LYS A 181 2.07 7.64 -11.84
CA LYS A 181 2.15 7.78 -13.29
C LYS A 181 3.14 8.88 -13.66
N SER A 182 3.98 8.62 -14.65
CA SER A 182 4.89 9.61 -15.24
C SER A 182 4.83 9.50 -16.76
N GLY A 183 4.03 10.38 -17.38
CA GLY A 183 3.68 10.25 -18.80
C GLY A 183 2.93 8.94 -19.06
N GLU A 184 3.40 8.12 -20.00
CA GLU A 184 2.82 6.80 -20.31
C GLU A 184 3.36 5.67 -19.41
N ARG A 185 4.30 5.99 -18.50
CA ARG A 185 4.96 5.02 -17.63
C ARG A 185 4.25 4.95 -16.28
N LEU A 186 4.26 3.77 -15.69
CA LEU A 186 3.67 3.48 -14.39
C LEU A 186 4.74 2.91 -13.47
N TYR A 187 4.85 3.42 -12.26
CA TYR A 187 5.86 2.99 -11.30
C TYR A 187 5.19 2.56 -10.01
N LEU A 188 5.59 1.41 -9.49
CA LEU A 188 5.27 0.94 -8.15
C LEU A 188 6.43 1.31 -7.23
N THR A 189 6.14 2.02 -6.15
CA THR A 189 7.00 2.02 -4.97
C THR A 189 6.44 1.08 -3.92
N PHE A 190 7.34 0.44 -3.19
CA PHE A 190 6.99 -0.43 -2.08
C PHE A 190 8.18 -0.59 -1.16
N GLY A 191 7.96 -1.19 -0.01
CA GLY A 191 9.05 -1.53 0.89
C GLY A 191 8.80 -1.00 2.28
N SER A 192 9.12 -1.85 3.24
CA SER A 192 8.98 -1.58 4.65
C SER A 192 10.08 -2.36 5.36
N TRP A 193 11.01 -1.66 6.01
CA TRP A 193 12.13 -2.24 6.75
C TRP A 193 13.14 -3.06 5.91
N SER A 194 14.01 -3.78 6.64
CA SER A 194 15.21 -4.57 6.27
C SER A 194 16.49 -3.73 6.10
N ASP A 195 17.63 -4.01 6.74
CA ASP A 195 18.21 -5.27 7.19
C ASP A 195 18.19 -5.49 8.72
N TYR A 196 17.91 -6.76 9.07
CA TYR A 196 18.28 -7.52 10.27
C TYR A 196 19.32 -8.55 9.79
N GLY A 197 20.61 -8.30 10.04
CA GLY A 197 21.71 -9.16 9.60
C GLY A 197 22.83 -9.19 10.65
N ASP A 198 23.49 -10.34 10.79
CA ASP A 198 24.51 -10.73 11.79
C ASP A 198 25.84 -9.94 11.77
N GLY A 199 25.83 -8.72 11.25
CA GLY A 199 26.98 -7.83 11.21
C GLY A 199 27.99 -8.14 10.10
N GLU A 200 27.86 -9.25 9.37
CA GLU A 200 28.85 -9.66 8.35
C GLU A 200 28.31 -9.66 6.90
N ASN A 201 27.01 -9.86 6.66
CA ASN A 201 26.41 -9.88 5.32
C ASN A 201 25.31 -8.83 5.11
N GLN A 202 25.62 -7.56 5.42
CA GLN A 202 24.74 -6.46 5.03
C GLN A 202 24.76 -6.34 3.51
N GLY A 203 23.65 -6.68 2.85
CA GLY A 203 23.48 -6.46 1.41
C GLY A 203 23.85 -5.02 1.05
N ALA A 204 24.51 -4.82 -0.09
CA ALA A 204 25.12 -3.53 -0.47
C ALA A 204 24.15 -2.32 -0.48
N ARG A 205 22.84 -2.56 -0.38
CA ARG A 205 21.76 -1.56 -0.34
C ARG A 205 20.65 -1.77 0.70
N GLY A 206 20.87 -2.62 1.73
CA GLY A 206 19.97 -2.98 2.84
C GLY A 206 18.56 -2.35 2.88
N GLY A 207 17.53 -3.18 2.60
CA GLY A 207 16.08 -2.96 2.57
C GLY A 207 15.60 -1.55 2.25
N GLY A 208 14.56 -1.08 2.94
CA GLY A 208 14.00 0.26 2.76
C GLY A 208 12.91 0.35 1.69
N VAL A 209 12.86 1.46 0.96
CA VAL A 209 11.84 1.72 -0.09
C VAL A 209 12.47 1.55 -1.47
N TRP A 210 11.78 0.79 -2.31
CA TRP A 210 12.20 0.43 -3.66
C TRP A 210 11.14 0.79 -4.68
N MET A 211 11.57 0.96 -5.92
CA MET A 211 10.74 1.32 -7.05
C MET A 211 10.97 0.38 -8.22
N ASN A 212 9.90 0.00 -8.91
CA ASN A 212 9.96 -0.74 -10.17
C ASN A 212 8.96 -0.15 -11.19
N GLU A 213 9.31 -0.21 -12.47
CA GLU A 213 8.41 0.20 -13.55
C GLU A 213 7.48 -0.95 -13.94
N LEU A 214 6.17 -0.71 -13.86
CA LEU A 214 5.12 -1.65 -14.22
C LEU A 214 4.78 -1.59 -15.72
N ASP A 215 4.15 -2.64 -16.21
CA ASP A 215 3.39 -2.59 -17.45
C ASP A 215 2.12 -1.73 -17.20
N PRO A 216 1.93 -0.60 -17.90
CA PRO A 216 0.80 0.29 -17.64
C PRO A 216 -0.57 -0.33 -18.00
N LEU A 217 -0.60 -1.26 -18.95
CA LEU A 217 -1.82 -1.95 -19.37
C LEU A 217 -2.27 -2.89 -18.26
N THR A 218 -1.40 -3.81 -17.85
CA THR A 218 -1.75 -4.85 -16.87
C THR A 218 -1.68 -4.34 -15.43
N GLY A 219 -0.75 -3.44 -15.12
CA GLY A 219 -0.39 -3.08 -13.73
C GLY A 219 0.54 -4.09 -13.07
N MET A 220 1.06 -5.08 -13.80
CA MET A 220 1.99 -6.08 -13.30
C MET A 220 3.44 -5.70 -13.62
N LEU A 221 4.42 -6.44 -13.08
CA LEU A 221 5.81 -6.33 -13.52
C LEU A 221 5.90 -6.55 -15.04
N LYS A 222 6.79 -5.82 -15.71
CA LYS A 222 7.03 -5.97 -17.15
C LYS A 222 7.57 -7.35 -17.50
N GLU A 223 7.26 -7.83 -18.71
CA GLU A 223 7.73 -9.11 -19.23
C GLU A 223 9.26 -9.28 -19.10
N SER A 224 10.04 -8.23 -19.36
CA SER A 224 11.50 -8.28 -19.22
C SER A 224 11.97 -8.58 -17.79
N VAL A 225 11.22 -8.14 -16.78
CA VAL A 225 11.50 -8.45 -15.36
C VAL A 225 11.11 -9.91 -15.06
N LEU A 226 9.99 -10.37 -15.64
CA LEU A 226 9.53 -11.76 -15.47
C LEU A 226 10.47 -12.77 -16.15
N GLU A 227 10.97 -12.46 -17.35
CA GLU A 227 11.93 -13.29 -18.08
C GLU A 227 13.25 -13.45 -17.31
N GLU A 228 13.75 -12.37 -16.70
CA GLU A 228 14.96 -12.41 -15.87
C GLU A 228 14.72 -13.16 -14.56
N CYS A 229 13.55 -12.98 -13.97
CA CYS A 229 13.16 -13.68 -12.76
C CYS A 229 13.08 -15.20 -12.95
N GLY A 230 12.54 -15.67 -14.08
CA GLY A 230 12.40 -17.09 -14.37
C GLY A 230 11.67 -17.86 -13.25
N ASP A 231 12.29 -18.95 -12.79
CA ASP A 231 11.73 -19.87 -11.78
C ASP A 231 11.66 -19.27 -10.37
N ASP A 232 12.35 -18.15 -10.12
CA ASP A 232 12.33 -17.47 -8.82
C ASP A 232 11.03 -16.67 -8.59
N PHE A 233 10.20 -16.51 -9.63
CA PHE A 233 8.97 -15.74 -9.53
C PHE A 233 8.02 -16.38 -8.51
N PRO A 234 7.44 -15.61 -7.57
CA PRO A 234 7.39 -14.13 -7.49
C PRO A 234 8.44 -13.47 -6.60
N ASN A 235 9.42 -14.23 -6.11
CA ASN A 235 10.50 -13.77 -5.22
C ASN A 235 11.66 -13.21 -6.06
N CYS A 236 11.39 -12.17 -6.85
CA CYS A 236 12.23 -11.73 -7.96
C CYS A 236 13.14 -10.53 -7.66
N PHE A 237 13.22 -10.12 -6.40
CA PHE A 237 13.89 -8.90 -6.02
C PHE A 237 15.37 -8.91 -6.38
N ASN A 238 15.82 -7.94 -7.19
CA ASN A 238 17.21 -7.77 -7.61
C ASN A 238 17.58 -6.29 -7.85
N ASP A 239 18.87 -5.95 -7.86
CA ASP A 239 19.33 -4.56 -8.00
C ASP A 239 19.24 -4.00 -9.45
N GLU A 240 18.98 -4.83 -10.47
CA GLU A 240 19.01 -4.42 -11.88
C GLU A 240 17.69 -3.76 -12.31
N HIS A 241 16.55 -4.30 -11.89
CA HIS A 241 15.22 -3.77 -12.22
C HIS A 241 14.57 -2.97 -11.10
N PHE A 242 15.14 -3.02 -9.89
CA PHE A 242 14.59 -2.34 -8.73
C PHE A 242 15.50 -1.18 -8.32
N ILE A 243 14.92 0.01 -8.26
CA ILE A 243 15.61 1.24 -7.90
C ILE A 243 15.42 1.47 -6.41
N SER A 244 16.50 1.48 -5.63
CA SER A 244 16.44 1.92 -4.24
C SER A 244 16.09 3.41 -4.22
N ALA A 245 14.97 3.75 -3.61
CA ALA A 245 14.36 5.07 -3.70
C ALA A 245 14.54 5.90 -2.42
N ALA A 246 14.45 5.24 -1.25
CA ALA A 246 14.68 5.87 0.04
C ALA A 246 15.12 4.84 1.08
N ASN A 247 15.92 5.31 2.05
CA ASN A 247 16.43 4.56 3.17
C ASN A 247 16.47 5.42 4.43
N HIS A 248 16.49 4.76 5.57
CA HIS A 248 16.78 5.31 6.88
C HIS A 248 17.74 4.38 7.63
N ARG A 249 19.00 4.34 7.19
CA ARG A 249 20.02 3.47 7.80
C ARG A 249 20.59 4.16 9.03
N GLY A 250 20.05 3.86 10.22
CA GLY A 250 20.53 4.44 11.47
C GLY A 250 21.52 3.55 12.22
N TYR A 251 22.63 4.12 12.67
CA TYR A 251 23.44 3.53 13.75
C TYR A 251 23.09 4.27 15.03
N ASN A 252 22.46 3.60 16.00
CA ASN A 252 22.26 4.20 17.32
C ASN A 252 23.52 3.97 18.16
N ALA A 253 24.40 4.97 18.18
CA ALA A 253 25.65 4.93 18.95
C ALA A 253 25.42 4.89 20.47
N ASP A 254 24.31 5.43 20.96
CA ASP A 254 23.98 5.50 22.39
C ASP A 254 23.42 4.16 22.92
N GLU A 255 22.71 3.41 22.08
CA GLU A 255 22.12 2.11 22.42
C GLU A 255 22.92 0.91 21.90
N GLY A 256 23.93 1.14 21.05
CA GLY A 256 24.88 0.12 20.59
C GLY A 256 24.31 -0.89 19.58
N TYR A 257 23.24 -0.53 18.85
CA TYR A 257 22.64 -1.34 17.78
C TYR A 257 22.37 -0.51 16.52
N VAL A 258 22.37 -1.16 15.36
CA VAL A 258 21.95 -0.57 14.07
C VAL A 258 20.43 -0.52 14.10
N ASP A 259 19.81 0.67 14.12
CA ASP A 259 18.35 0.74 13.95
C ASP A 259 18.07 0.11 12.58
N GLY A 260 17.41 -1.05 12.59
CA GLY A 260 17.01 -1.71 11.35
C GLY A 260 16.29 -0.67 10.51
N ASN A 261 16.55 -0.62 9.20
CA ASN A 261 16.17 0.45 8.29
C ASN A 261 14.71 0.92 8.47
N SER A 262 14.44 1.81 9.42
CA SER A 262 13.09 1.99 9.97
C SER A 262 12.34 2.98 9.10
N ILE A 263 11.93 2.49 7.93
CA ILE A 263 11.30 3.24 6.86
C ILE A 263 10.22 2.40 6.18
N GLU A 264 9.08 3.01 5.88
CA GLU A 264 7.96 2.35 5.20
C GLU A 264 6.98 3.37 4.56
N ALA A 265 5.83 2.89 4.05
CA ALA A 265 4.70 3.70 3.60
C ALA A 265 5.07 4.82 2.61
N SER A 266 5.78 4.45 1.55
CA SER A 266 6.17 5.41 0.50
C SER A 266 4.97 5.93 -0.29
N TYR A 267 4.99 7.22 -0.65
CA TYR A 267 4.02 7.82 -1.57
C TYR A 267 4.69 8.88 -2.44
N ILE A 268 4.42 8.89 -3.75
CA ILE A 268 4.96 9.92 -4.65
C ILE A 268 3.84 10.80 -5.18
N TYR A 269 3.96 12.10 -4.89
CA TYR A 269 3.14 13.13 -5.50
C TYR A 269 3.88 13.79 -6.68
N HIS A 270 3.26 13.81 -7.86
CA HIS A 270 3.75 14.59 -9.00
C HIS A 270 3.06 15.97 -9.01
N HIS A 271 3.85 17.03 -8.83
CA HIS A 271 3.34 18.39 -8.83
C HIS A 271 3.29 18.95 -10.26
N GLU A 272 2.15 18.82 -10.92
CA GLU A 272 1.96 19.14 -12.34
C GLU A 272 2.42 20.55 -12.76
N THR A 273 2.31 21.53 -11.86
CA THR A 273 2.66 22.92 -12.19
C THR A 273 4.19 23.13 -12.26
N SER A 274 4.98 22.43 -11.45
CA SER A 274 6.45 22.52 -11.51
C SER A 274 7.09 21.36 -12.27
N GLY A 275 6.38 20.25 -12.46
CA GLY A 275 6.92 19.02 -13.03
C GLY A 275 7.83 18.24 -12.07
N GLU A 276 7.84 18.60 -10.78
CA GLU A 276 8.67 17.97 -9.76
C GLU A 276 7.91 16.82 -9.06
N TYR A 277 8.67 15.85 -8.55
CA TYR A 277 8.17 14.72 -7.79
C TYR A 277 8.54 14.88 -6.31
N PHE A 278 7.58 14.63 -5.43
CA PHE A 278 7.75 14.64 -3.99
C PHE A 278 7.50 13.25 -3.45
N MET A 279 8.53 12.63 -2.89
CA MET A 279 8.43 11.34 -2.20
C MET A 279 8.24 11.58 -0.71
N PHE A 280 7.15 11.05 -0.18
CA PHE A 280 6.88 10.93 1.24
C PHE A 280 7.23 9.52 1.70
N VAL A 281 7.85 9.41 2.86
CA VAL A 281 8.16 8.14 3.53
C VAL A 281 8.01 8.33 5.03
N ASN A 282 7.72 7.25 5.74
CA ASN A 282 7.57 7.31 7.19
C ASN A 282 8.77 6.65 7.87
N TRP A 283 9.41 7.36 8.79
CA TRP A 283 10.51 6.86 9.61
C TRP A 283 10.05 6.39 10.99
N PHE A 284 10.86 5.50 11.57
CA PHE A 284 10.72 4.93 12.90
C PHE A 284 9.47 4.06 13.10
N TYR A 285 9.06 3.87 14.35
CA TYR A 285 8.10 2.85 14.76
C TYR A 285 6.66 3.37 14.72
N CYS A 286 5.88 2.78 13.81
CA CYS A 286 4.42 2.83 13.84
C CYS A 286 3.85 1.96 14.98
N CYS A 287 2.52 1.92 15.06
CA CYS A 287 1.81 0.77 15.63
C CYS A 287 2.04 0.53 17.14
N ARG A 288 2.52 1.54 17.87
CA ARG A 288 2.74 1.53 19.32
C ARG A 288 1.74 2.42 20.08
N GLY A 289 0.62 2.75 19.43
CA GLY A 289 -0.39 3.66 20.00
C GLY A 289 0.22 5.03 20.30
N VAL A 290 0.03 5.52 21.52
CA VAL A 290 0.60 6.80 21.97
C VAL A 290 2.13 6.80 22.07
N ASP A 291 2.76 5.62 22.08
CA ASP A 291 4.21 5.46 22.15
C ASP A 291 4.85 5.37 20.74
N SER A 292 4.10 5.66 19.68
CA SER A 292 4.63 5.69 18.31
C SER A 292 5.58 6.88 18.13
N THR A 293 6.72 6.66 17.48
CA THR A 293 7.72 7.70 17.19
C THR A 293 7.72 8.10 15.71
N TYR A 294 6.62 7.78 15.02
CA TYR A 294 6.47 7.86 13.57
C TYR A 294 6.65 9.28 13.04
N GLN A 295 7.48 9.45 12.00
CA GLN A 295 7.78 10.75 11.40
C GLN A 295 7.63 10.69 9.88
N ILE A 296 6.88 11.64 9.31
CA ILE A 296 6.76 11.76 7.86
C ILE A 296 7.91 12.62 7.34
N MET A 297 8.70 12.06 6.44
CA MET A 297 9.78 12.73 5.74
C MET A 297 9.37 13.01 4.30
N VAL A 298 9.93 14.05 3.71
CA VAL A 298 9.70 14.40 2.31
C VAL A 298 11.00 14.76 1.60
N GLY A 299 11.17 14.19 0.41
CA GLY A 299 12.24 14.52 -0.51
C GLY A 299 11.68 14.91 -1.88
N LYS A 300 12.45 15.68 -2.63
CA LYS A 300 12.07 16.19 -3.95
C LYS A 300 13.05 15.70 -5.03
N SER A 301 12.54 15.40 -6.22
CA SER A 301 13.32 15.07 -7.40
C SER A 301 12.70 15.66 -8.67
N ASP A 302 13.53 15.97 -9.67
CA ASP A 302 13.08 16.34 -11.03
C ASP A 302 12.74 15.11 -11.89
N LYS A 303 12.98 13.91 -11.37
CA LYS A 303 12.70 12.61 -12.01
C LYS A 303 11.94 11.70 -11.07
N VAL A 304 11.01 10.92 -11.60
CA VAL A 304 10.27 9.92 -10.82
C VAL A 304 11.21 8.89 -10.21
N GLU A 305 12.29 8.51 -10.87
CA GLU A 305 13.27 7.54 -10.34
C GLU A 305 14.20 8.11 -9.25
N GLY A 306 14.05 9.39 -8.88
CA GLY A 306 14.97 10.05 -7.95
C GLY A 306 16.34 10.39 -8.57
N PRO A 307 17.39 10.56 -7.74
CA PRO A 307 17.34 10.52 -6.27
C PRO A 307 16.52 11.69 -5.70
N TYR A 308 15.84 11.42 -4.58
CA TYR A 308 15.04 12.43 -3.86
C TYR A 308 15.88 13.10 -2.78
N TYR A 309 15.80 14.42 -2.67
CA TYR A 309 16.56 15.20 -1.68
C TYR A 309 15.66 15.98 -0.73
N ASP A 310 16.02 16.00 0.54
CA ASP A 310 15.39 16.89 1.52
C ASP A 310 15.75 18.37 1.28
N LYS A 311 15.20 19.27 2.09
CA LYS A 311 15.46 20.72 2.01
C LYS A 311 16.93 21.12 2.21
N ASN A 312 17.73 20.25 2.84
CA ASN A 312 19.14 20.47 3.14
C ASN A 312 20.06 19.85 2.07
N GLY A 313 19.48 19.17 1.06
CA GLY A 313 20.24 18.46 0.02
C GLY A 313 20.71 17.07 0.43
N VAL A 314 20.13 16.49 1.50
CA VAL A 314 20.40 15.11 1.93
C VAL A 314 19.55 14.16 1.10
N SER A 315 20.21 13.19 0.47
CA SER A 315 19.60 12.16 -0.37
C SER A 315 18.80 11.19 0.49
N LEU A 316 17.52 10.95 0.17
CA LEU A 316 16.70 9.97 0.88
C LEU A 316 17.27 8.55 0.75
N VAL A 317 17.88 8.19 -0.39
CA VAL A 317 18.44 6.84 -0.59
C VAL A 317 19.78 6.63 0.12
N ASP A 318 20.57 7.68 0.32
CA ASP A 318 21.88 7.62 0.98
C ASP A 318 21.84 8.10 2.44
N THR A 319 20.64 8.28 3.02
CA THR A 319 20.51 8.75 4.40
C THR A 319 21.13 7.73 5.36
N VAL A 320 22.25 8.12 5.97
CA VAL A 320 22.76 7.51 7.19
C VAL A 320 22.26 8.38 8.34
N ALA A 321 21.55 7.81 9.31
CA ALA A 321 21.10 8.57 10.46
C ALA A 321 22.35 8.94 11.30
N ASP A 322 22.82 10.17 11.15
CA ASP A 322 23.75 10.77 12.11
C ASP A 322 23.45 12.28 12.27
N THR A 323 22.81 12.57 13.40
CA THR A 323 22.82 13.82 14.18
C THR A 323 22.56 15.16 13.47
N GLN A 324 21.33 15.67 13.58
CA GLN A 324 21.03 16.95 14.29
C GLN A 324 19.53 17.22 14.44
#